data_AF-G7YGU2-F1
#
_entry.id   AF-G7YGU2-F1
#
_cell.length_a   1.000
_cell.length_b   1.000
_cell.length_c   1.000
_cell.angle_alpha   90.00
_cell.angle_beta   90.00
_cell.angle_gamma   90.00
#
_symmetry.space_group_name_H-M   'P 1'
#
loop_
_entity.id
_entity.type
_entity.pdbx_description
1 polymer ?
#
loop_
_entity_poly.entity_id
_entity_poly.type
_entity_poly.pdbx_seq_one_letter_code
_entity_poly.pdbx_strand_id
1 'polypeptide(L)'
;DTKSQWIGREIEDSTELKKKTLTAHVSRMVGSAEFDAPAKFQIVRHSQPYGTLSGNSGLFFIGYSATPVALDFMLDRMTGHADDTRADDVMRMTTCVTGQYYFFPSQSDLERLIHEGGSSGFWGRR
;
A
#
# COMPACT_ATOMS: atom_id res chain seq x y z
N ASP A 1 -23.91 -3.05 0.60
CA ASP A 1 -24.05 -1.66 1.13
C ASP A 1 -23.02 -0.73 0.47
N THR A 2 -23.05 0.58 0.76
CA THR A 2 -22.12 1.58 0.16
C THR A 2 -20.65 1.33 0.49
N LYS A 3 -20.31 0.92 1.72
CA LYS A 3 -18.92 0.67 2.12
C LYS A 3 -18.38 -0.58 1.44
N SER A 4 -19.18 -1.66 1.36
CA SER A 4 -18.79 -2.85 0.58
C SER A 4 -18.49 -2.49 -0.87
N GLN A 5 -19.27 -1.59 -1.48
CA GLN A 5 -19.01 -1.12 -2.85
C GLN A 5 -17.72 -0.30 -2.97
N TRP A 6 -17.41 0.56 -1.99
CA TRP A 6 -16.14 1.30 -1.96
C TRP A 6 -14.92 0.38 -1.75
N ILE A 7 -15.07 -0.71 -1.00
CA ILE A 7 -13.97 -1.67 -0.78
C ILE A 7 -13.86 -2.67 -1.95
N GLY A 8 -14.99 -3.14 -2.49
CA GLY A 8 -15.06 -4.23 -3.47
C GLY A 8 -15.23 -5.62 -2.85
N ARG A 9 -15.53 -5.71 -1.55
CA ARG A 9 -15.76 -6.94 -0.79
C ARG A 9 -16.89 -6.72 0.20
N GLU A 10 -17.60 -7.78 0.57
CA GLU A 10 -18.58 -7.74 1.65
C GLU A 10 -17.88 -7.43 2.99
N ILE A 11 -18.47 -6.55 3.81
CA ILE A 11 -17.88 -6.17 5.11
C ILE A 11 -17.89 -7.32 6.12
N GLU A 12 -18.92 -8.18 6.07
CA GLU A 12 -19.18 -9.19 7.10
C GLU A 12 -18.18 -10.35 7.05
N ASP A 13 -17.87 -10.84 5.85
CA ASP A 13 -17.07 -12.04 5.65
C ASP A 13 -15.87 -11.83 4.70
N SER A 14 -15.69 -10.61 4.18
CA SER A 14 -14.66 -10.29 3.20
C SER A 14 -14.77 -11.12 1.92
N THR A 15 -15.96 -11.61 1.54
CA THR A 15 -16.15 -12.25 0.23
C THR A 15 -16.05 -11.20 -0.88
N GLU A 16 -15.38 -11.53 -1.99
CA GLU A 16 -15.29 -10.60 -3.12
C GLU A 16 -16.65 -10.38 -3.78
N LEU A 17 -16.95 -9.12 -4.13
CA LEU A 17 -18.19 -8.81 -4.81
C LEU A 17 -18.15 -9.27 -6.28
N LYS A 18 -19.21 -9.99 -6.69
CA LYS A 18 -19.44 -10.37 -8.10
C LYS A 18 -19.52 -9.16 -9.03
N LYS A 19 -19.99 -8.02 -8.52
CA LYS A 19 -20.08 -6.75 -9.24
C LYS A 19 -19.46 -5.66 -8.38
N LYS A 20 -18.30 -5.15 -8.81
CA LYS A 20 -17.55 -4.06 -8.19
C LYS A 20 -17.61 -2.83 -9.09
N THR A 21 -17.51 -1.65 -8.50
CA THR A 21 -17.31 -0.42 -9.27
C THR A 21 -15.84 -0.30 -9.73
N LEU A 22 -15.59 0.52 -10.77
CA LEU A 22 -14.23 0.79 -11.25
C LEU A 22 -13.36 1.58 -10.24
N THR A 23 -14.03 2.20 -9.25
CA THR A 23 -13.43 3.01 -8.18
C THR A 23 -13.28 2.24 -6.87
N ALA A 24 -13.80 1.01 -6.77
CA ALA A 24 -13.65 0.17 -5.59
C ALA A 24 -12.17 -0.14 -5.33
N HIS A 25 -11.77 -0.17 -4.06
CA HIS A 25 -10.38 -0.38 -3.65
C HIS A 25 -9.76 -1.64 -4.28
N VAL A 26 -10.46 -2.79 -4.22
CA VAL A 26 -10.02 -4.03 -4.89
C VAL A 26 -9.79 -3.81 -6.39
N SER A 27 -10.69 -3.09 -7.07
CA SER A 27 -10.58 -2.84 -8.50
C SER A 27 -9.44 -1.88 -8.87
N ARG A 28 -9.11 -0.94 -7.98
CA ARG A 28 -7.91 -0.10 -8.14
C ARG A 28 -6.64 -0.93 -7.99
N MET A 29 -6.56 -1.78 -6.97
CA MET A 29 -5.38 -2.62 -6.69
C MET A 29 -5.14 -3.73 -7.72
N VAL A 30 -6.20 -4.37 -8.20
CA VAL A 30 -6.12 -5.46 -9.19
C VAL A 30 -5.88 -4.91 -10.61
N GLY A 31 -6.46 -3.75 -10.92
CA GLY A 31 -6.48 -3.21 -12.28
C GLY A 31 -7.74 -3.55 -13.08
N SER A 32 -8.69 -4.30 -12.51
CA SER A 32 -9.94 -4.72 -13.14
C SER A 32 -11.11 -4.71 -12.15
N ALA A 33 -12.32 -4.47 -12.64
CA ALA A 33 -13.55 -4.61 -11.86
C ALA A 33 -14.24 -5.98 -12.04
N GLU A 34 -13.71 -6.82 -12.94
CA GLU A 34 -14.20 -8.18 -13.13
C GLU A 34 -14.05 -9.01 -11.86
N PHE A 35 -14.94 -9.97 -11.68
CA PHE A 35 -14.88 -10.90 -10.56
C PHE A 35 -13.71 -11.86 -10.75
N ASP A 36 -12.91 -12.06 -9.70
CA ASP A 36 -11.78 -13.01 -9.69
C ASP A 36 -10.72 -12.72 -10.77
N ALA A 37 -10.58 -11.44 -11.14
CA ALA A 37 -9.55 -11.02 -12.08
C ALA A 37 -8.15 -11.17 -11.45
N PRO A 38 -7.16 -11.69 -12.19
CA PRO A 38 -5.80 -11.81 -11.69
C PRO A 38 -5.20 -10.43 -11.45
N ALA A 39 -4.60 -10.23 -10.27
CA ALA A 39 -3.90 -8.99 -9.97
C ALA A 39 -2.68 -8.82 -10.88
N LYS A 40 -2.57 -7.65 -11.54
CA LYS A 40 -1.42 -7.34 -12.39
C LYS A 40 -0.09 -7.38 -11.62
N PHE A 41 -0.11 -6.93 -10.37
CA PHE A 41 1.01 -7.00 -9.44
C PHE A 41 0.55 -7.48 -8.07
N GLN A 42 1.46 -8.13 -7.35
CA GLN A 42 1.25 -8.57 -5.97
C GLN A 42 2.28 -7.93 -5.05
N ILE A 43 1.83 -7.61 -3.84
CA ILE A 43 2.67 -7.06 -2.76
C ILE A 43 2.39 -7.84 -1.48
N VAL A 44 3.37 -7.86 -0.57
CA VAL A 44 3.17 -8.40 0.78
C VAL A 44 2.87 -7.23 1.71
N ARG A 45 1.66 -7.18 2.26
CA ARG A 45 1.27 -6.13 3.21
C ARG A 45 1.52 -6.61 4.64
N HIS A 46 2.12 -5.73 5.44
CA HIS A 46 2.27 -5.93 6.88
C HIS A 46 1.56 -4.84 7.67
N SER A 47 0.51 -4.25 7.07
CA SER A 47 -0.26 -3.15 7.64
C SER A 47 -0.91 -3.54 8.97
N GLN A 48 -1.01 -2.57 9.88
CA GLN A 48 -1.64 -2.74 11.20
C GLN A 48 -2.52 -1.53 11.53
N PRO A 49 -3.64 -1.71 12.27
CA PRO A 49 -4.36 -0.58 12.82
C PRO A 49 -3.49 0.16 13.85
N TYR A 50 -3.69 1.48 13.98
CA TYR A 50 -3.05 2.29 15.02
C TYR A 50 -4.04 3.33 15.55
N GLY A 51 -3.74 3.87 16.73
CA GLY A 51 -4.37 5.09 17.22
C GLY A 51 -4.77 5.08 18.68
N THR A 52 -5.49 6.12 19.07
CA THR A 52 -6.09 6.30 20.40
C THR A 52 -7.56 6.71 20.25
N LEU A 53 -8.35 6.59 21.32
CA LEU A 53 -9.79 6.90 21.29
C LEU A 53 -10.10 8.37 20.94
N SER A 54 -9.28 9.30 21.45
CA SER A 54 -9.49 10.75 21.30
C SER A 54 -8.53 11.41 20.31
N GLY A 55 -7.64 10.64 19.68
CA GLY A 55 -6.60 11.14 18.79
C GLY A 55 -6.68 10.53 17.40
N ASN A 56 -5.57 10.62 16.67
CA ASN A 56 -5.49 10.00 15.34
C ASN A 56 -5.63 8.48 15.45
N SER A 57 -6.43 7.91 14.56
CA SER A 57 -6.60 6.48 14.40
C SER A 57 -6.76 6.13 12.93
N GLY A 58 -6.26 4.98 12.52
CA GLY A 58 -6.37 4.54 11.14
C GLY A 58 -5.54 3.30 10.87
N LEU A 59 -5.06 3.19 9.63
CA LEU A 59 -4.21 2.10 9.17
C LEU A 59 -2.79 2.62 8.98
N PHE A 60 -1.83 2.00 9.67
CA PHE A 60 -0.42 2.14 9.31
C PHE A 60 -0.17 1.19 8.14
N PHE A 61 -0.26 1.71 6.92
CA PHE A 61 -0.04 0.92 5.72
C PHE A 61 1.46 0.71 5.49
N ILE A 62 1.88 -0.55 5.39
CA ILE A 62 3.23 -0.92 4.93
C ILE A 62 3.13 -2.10 3.96
N GLY A 63 3.80 -1.97 2.82
CA GLY A 63 3.80 -2.96 1.75
C GLY A 63 5.22 -3.19 1.23
N TYR A 64 5.57 -4.46 1.05
CA TYR A 64 6.82 -4.90 0.46
C TYR A 64 6.56 -5.39 -0.97
N SER A 65 7.46 -5.04 -1.87
CA SER A 65 7.43 -5.48 -3.26
C SER A 65 8.85 -5.77 -3.74
N ALA A 66 9.00 -6.71 -4.68
CA ALA A 66 10.26 -6.96 -5.36
C ALA A 66 10.67 -5.79 -6.28
N THR A 67 9.73 -4.93 -6.66
CA THR A 67 9.96 -3.75 -7.51
C THR A 67 9.06 -2.58 -7.10
N PRO A 68 9.55 -1.33 -7.13
CA PRO A 68 8.72 -0.15 -6.86
C PRO A 68 7.59 0.01 -7.89
N VAL A 69 7.75 -0.53 -9.12
CA VAL A 69 6.74 -0.46 -10.19
C VAL A 69 5.36 -0.98 -9.75
N ALA A 70 5.32 -2.01 -8.91
CA ALA A 70 4.06 -2.53 -8.38
C ALA A 70 3.35 -1.54 -7.46
N LEU A 71 4.13 -0.82 -6.63
CA LEU A 71 3.61 0.16 -5.68
C LEU A 71 3.18 1.42 -6.41
N ASP A 72 3.96 1.89 -7.38
CA ASP A 72 3.61 3.03 -8.23
C ASP A 72 2.32 2.76 -9.02
N PHE A 73 2.19 1.58 -9.65
CA PHE A 73 0.95 1.18 -10.33
C PHE A 73 -0.28 1.26 -9.42
N MET A 74 -0.17 0.76 -8.20
CA MET A 74 -1.27 0.78 -7.24
C MET A 74 -1.57 2.22 -6.80
N LEU A 75 -0.56 3.02 -6.47
CA LEU A 75 -0.71 4.40 -5.99
C LEU A 75 -1.26 5.34 -7.06
N ASP A 76 -0.79 5.25 -8.31
CA ASP A 76 -1.29 6.07 -9.42
C ASP A 76 -2.77 5.80 -9.67
N ARG A 77 -3.17 4.53 -9.60
CA ARG A 77 -4.58 4.15 -9.69
C ARG A 77 -5.38 4.65 -8.51
N MET A 78 -4.82 4.65 -7.29
CA MET A 78 -5.56 5.15 -6.13
C MET A 78 -5.80 6.65 -6.18
N THR A 79 -4.83 7.39 -6.66
CA THR A 79 -4.79 8.85 -6.61
C THR A 79 -5.36 9.51 -7.86
N GLY A 80 -5.78 8.72 -8.85
CA GLY A 80 -6.37 9.22 -10.09
C GLY A 80 -5.34 9.68 -11.13
N HIS A 81 -4.06 9.31 -10.98
CA HIS A 81 -3.00 9.58 -11.96
C HIS A 81 -2.89 8.50 -13.05
N ALA A 82 -3.66 7.42 -12.95
CA ALA A 82 -3.80 6.46 -14.05
C ALA A 82 -4.64 7.03 -15.21
N ASP A 83 -4.54 6.40 -16.38
CA ASP A 83 -5.21 6.83 -17.63
C ASP A 83 -6.72 7.05 -17.51
N ASP A 84 -7.38 6.33 -16.60
CA ASP A 84 -8.82 6.45 -16.40
C ASP A 84 -9.23 7.62 -15.50
N THR A 85 -8.27 8.35 -14.91
CA THR A 85 -8.45 9.53 -14.05
C THR A 85 -9.36 9.31 -12.83
N ARG A 86 -9.60 8.05 -12.46
CA ARG A 86 -10.49 7.69 -11.36
C ARG A 86 -9.69 7.50 -10.08
N ALA A 87 -10.11 8.18 -9.02
CA ALA A 87 -9.57 7.96 -7.68
C ALA A 87 -10.26 6.77 -6.99
N ASP A 88 -9.57 6.19 -6.00
CA ASP A 88 -10.07 5.12 -5.14
C ASP A 88 -11.10 5.66 -4.15
N ASP A 89 -12.26 4.98 -4.07
CA ASP A 89 -13.31 5.36 -3.12
C ASP A 89 -12.90 5.15 -1.66
N VAL A 90 -11.87 4.34 -1.36
CA VAL A 90 -11.34 4.20 0.01
C VAL A 90 -10.85 5.55 0.56
N MET A 91 -10.32 6.42 -0.32
CA MET A 91 -9.82 7.75 0.05
C MET A 91 -10.93 8.72 0.47
N ARG A 92 -12.21 8.34 0.32
CA ARG A 92 -13.33 9.08 0.92
C ARG A 92 -13.43 8.89 2.43
N MET A 93 -12.84 7.82 2.95
CA MET A 93 -12.92 7.43 4.36
C MET A 93 -11.61 7.65 5.12
N THR A 94 -10.50 7.79 4.40
CA THR A 94 -9.16 7.90 4.98
C THR A 94 -8.33 8.91 4.23
N THR A 95 -7.34 9.49 4.90
CA THR A 95 -6.37 10.41 4.32
C THR A 95 -4.97 9.91 4.61
N CYS A 96 -4.15 9.80 3.56
CA CYS A 96 -2.73 9.51 3.71
C CYS A 96 -2.02 10.77 4.23
N VAL A 97 -1.45 10.69 5.45
CA VAL A 97 -0.75 11.83 6.08
C VAL A 97 0.77 11.77 5.88
N THR A 98 1.31 10.59 5.56
CA THR A 98 2.74 10.35 5.34
C THR A 98 2.92 9.25 4.29
N GLY A 99 3.91 9.38 3.41
CA GLY A 99 4.29 8.31 2.47
C GLY A 99 5.78 8.37 2.20
N GLN A 100 6.45 7.21 2.22
CA GLN A 100 7.90 7.09 2.05
C GLN A 100 8.25 5.77 1.37
N TYR A 101 9.33 5.76 0.59
CA TYR A 101 9.94 4.55 0.04
C TYR A 101 11.22 4.18 0.79
N TYR A 102 11.39 2.88 1.04
CA TYR A 102 12.59 2.32 1.65
C TYR A 102 13.04 1.10 0.85
N PHE A 103 14.35 0.86 0.83
CA PHE A 103 14.92 -0.40 0.38
C PHE A 103 15.35 -1.21 1.59
N PHE A 104 14.93 -2.47 1.64
CA PHE A 104 15.31 -3.42 2.68
C PHE A 104 16.35 -4.37 2.09
N PRO A 105 17.66 -4.18 2.36
CA PRO A 105 18.70 -5.02 1.80
C PRO A 105 18.60 -6.47 2.29
N SER A 106 19.24 -7.38 1.54
CA SER A 106 19.52 -8.72 2.04
C SER A 106 20.36 -8.64 3.31
N GLN A 107 20.31 -9.68 4.15
CA GLN A 107 21.12 -9.72 5.37
C GLN A 107 22.63 -9.52 5.05
N SER A 108 23.14 -10.19 4.00
CA SER A 108 24.53 -10.05 3.57
C SER A 108 24.88 -8.63 3.09
N ASP A 109 23.96 -7.96 2.37
CA ASP A 109 24.18 -6.58 1.95
C ASP A 109 24.14 -5.62 3.13
N LEU A 110 23.24 -5.85 4.10
CA LEU A 110 23.18 -5.06 5.31
C LEU A 110 24.46 -5.20 6.13
N GLU A 111 24.95 -6.42 6.34
CA GLU A 111 26.21 -6.70 7.02
C GLU A 111 27.37 -5.98 6.32
N ARG A 112 27.44 -6.06 4.98
CA ARG A 112 28.45 -5.35 4.19
C ARG A 112 28.36 -3.83 4.38
N LEU A 113 27.16 -3.24 4.32
CA LEU A 113 26.96 -1.81 4.53
C LEU A 113 27.38 -1.36 5.94
N ILE A 114 27.13 -2.18 6.95
CA ILE A 114 27.53 -1.91 8.34
C ILE A 114 29.06 -2.00 8.49
N HIS A 115 29.70 -3.02 7.90
CA HIS A 115 31.15 -3.19 7.98
C HIS A 115 31.94 -2.16 7.16
N GLU A 116 31.49 -1.85 5.94
CA GLU A 116 32.07 -0.79 5.11
C GLU A 116 31.85 0.58 5.76
N GLY A 117 30.66 0.85 6.30
CA GLY A 117 30.34 2.07 7.05
C GLY A 117 31.14 2.23 8.36
N GLY A 118 31.44 1.12 9.05
CA GLY A 118 32.20 1.07 10.30
C GLY A 118 33.71 1.26 10.15
N SER A 119 34.25 1.17 8.93
CA SER A 119 35.67 1.46 8.65
C SER A 119 35.93 2.95 8.34
N SER A 120 34.88 3.77 8.22
CA SER A 120 34.98 5.23 8.20
C SER A 120 34.79 5.82 9.60
N GLY A 121 35.87 5.84 10.37
CA GLY A 121 35.93 6.64 11.59
C GLY A 121 35.78 8.12 11.26
N PHE A 122 34.55 8.67 11.32
CA PHE A 122 34.34 10.11 11.25
C PHE A 122 33.12 10.64 12.04
N TRP A 123 32.51 9.85 12.92
CA TRP A 123 31.50 10.37 13.86
C TRP A 123 31.85 9.96 15.28
N GLY A 124 32.80 10.69 15.88
CA GLY A 124 33.26 10.45 17.25
C GLY A 124 34.59 11.13 17.59
N ARG A 125 34.68 12.45 17.38
CA ARG A 125 35.51 13.44 18.11
C ARG A 125 35.62 14.74 17.28
N ARG A 126 34.70 15.66 17.54
CA ARG A 126 35.00 17.07 17.83
C ARG A 126 33.76 17.72 18.42
#